data_AF-A0A3D2BWE7-F1
#
_entry.id   AF-A0A3D2BWE7-F1
#
_cell.length_a   1.000
_cell.length_b   1.000
_cell.length_c   1.000
_cell.angle_alpha   90.00
_cell.angle_beta   90.00
_cell.angle_gamma   90.00
#
_symmetry.space_group_name_H-M   'P 1'
#
loop_
_entity.id
_entity.type
_entity.pdbx_description
1 polymer ?
#
loop_
_entity_poly.entity_id
_entity_poly.type
_entity_poly.pdbx_seq_one_letter_code
_entity_poly.pdbx_strand_id
1 'polypeptide(L)' 'MIRILFKQLLDDKTFKERRRITIGEVSERSGVSRGTITRILNTPGYNTNTDTIDSLCRYFECQPGDLLQFVDEEK' A
#
# COMPACT_ATOMS: atom_id res chain seq x y z
N MET A 1 14.83 -6.36 4.84
CA MET A 1 13.98 -6.24 3.64
C MET A 1 13.13 -4.96 3.64
N ILE A 2 12.72 -4.43 2.48
CA ILE A 2 11.70 -3.35 2.43
C ILE A 2 10.30 -3.99 2.56
N ARG A 3 9.52 -3.50 3.51
CA ARG A 3 8.11 -3.82 3.72
C ARG A 3 7.24 -2.66 3.24
N ILE A 4 6.18 -3.00 2.51
CA ILE A 4 5.15 -2.04 2.10
C ILE A 4 4.02 -2.07 3.12
N LEU A 5 3.76 -0.95 3.80
CA LEU A 5 2.75 -0.78 4.85
C LEU A 5 1.33 -0.58 4.31
N PHE A 6 1.03 -1.11 3.12
CA PHE A 6 -0.25 -0.92 2.43
C PHE A 6 -1.45 -1.30 3.29
N LYS A 7 -1.40 -2.47 3.97
CA LYS A 7 -2.49 -2.93 4.82
C LYS A 7 -2.78 -1.97 5.97
N GLN A 8 -1.73 -1.47 6.61
CA GLN A 8 -1.85 -0.53 7.72
C GLN A 8 -2.50 0.78 7.25
N LEU A 9 -2.03 1.35 6.15
CA LEU A 9 -2.61 2.58 5.58
C LEU A 9 -4.05 2.39 5.11
N LEU A 10 -4.39 1.21 4.57
CA LEU A 10 -5.77 0.88 4.18
C LEU A 10 -6.69 0.79 5.40
N ASP A 11 -6.24 0.15 6.48
CA ASP A 11 -6.98 0.04 7.73
C ASP A 11 -7.18 1.43 8.37
N ASP A 12 -6.12 2.26 8.40
CA ASP A 12 -6.18 3.64 8.91
C ASP A 12 -7.17 4.51 8.12
N LYS A 13 -7.15 4.43 6.78
CA LYS A 13 -8.08 5.18 5.92
C LYS A 13 -9.52 4.69 6.10
N THR A 14 -9.73 3.38 6.17
CA THR A 14 -11.03 2.74 6.44
C THR A 14 -11.61 3.23 7.78
N PHE A 15 -10.78 3.29 8.83
CA PHE A 15 -11.17 3.77 10.14
C PHE A 15 -11.53 5.26 10.14
N LYS A 16 -10.69 6.11 9.51
CA LYS A 16 -10.93 7.55 9.40
C LYS A 16 -12.21 7.87 8.62
N GLU A 17 -12.46 7.17 7.51
CA GLU A 17 -13.63 7.40 6.66
C GLU A 17 -14.90 6.67 7.14
N ARG A 18 -14.80 5.84 8.19
CA ARG A 18 -15.91 5.05 8.77
C ARG A 18 -16.68 4.23 7.74
N ARG A 19 -15.98 3.70 6.74
CA ARG A 19 -16.55 2.88 5.68
C ARG A 19 -15.56 1.81 5.24
N ARG A 20 -16.08 0.71 4.70
CA ARG A 20 -15.26 -0.34 4.12
C ARG A 20 -14.66 0.12 2.79
N ILE A 21 -13.34 0.12 2.69
CA ILE A 21 -12.62 0.33 1.43
C ILE A 21 -12.23 -1.04 0.87
N THR A 22 -12.53 -1.28 -0.41
CA THR A 22 -12.18 -2.54 -1.07
C THR A 22 -10.93 -2.40 -1.94
N ILE A 23 -10.22 -3.50 -2.19
CA ILE A 23 -9.11 -3.52 -3.14
C ILE A 23 -9.54 -3.04 -4.53
N GLY A 24 -10.79 -3.35 -4.92
CA GLY A 24 -11.35 -2.90 -6.19
C GLY A 24 -11.43 -1.38 -6.30
N GLU A 25 -11.86 -0.72 -5.22
CA GLU A 25 -11.91 0.73 -5.14
C GLU A 25 -10.51 1.35 -5.13
N VAL A 26 -9.57 0.79 -4.36
CA VAL A 26 -8.18 1.27 -4.37
C VAL A 26 -7.60 1.17 -5.77
N SER A 27 -7.84 0.06 -6.47
CA SER A 27 -7.37 -0.14 -7.84
C SER A 27 -7.94 0.90 -8.80
N GLU A 28 -9.24 1.18 -8.71
CA GLU A 28 -9.92 2.17 -9.54
C GLU A 28 -9.43 3.60 -9.26
N ARG A 29 -9.24 3.95 -7.98
CA ARG A 29 -8.86 5.32 -7.58
C ARG A 29 -7.36 5.60 -7.68
N SER A 30 -6.50 4.62 -7.42
CA SER A 30 -5.04 4.78 -7.50
C SER A 30 -4.46 4.51 -8.89
N GLY A 31 -5.23 3.87 -9.78
CA GLY A 31 -4.76 3.39 -11.08
C GLY A 31 -3.86 2.15 -11.00
N VAL A 32 -3.56 1.65 -9.79
CA VAL A 32 -2.75 0.43 -9.61
C VAL A 32 -3.60 -0.80 -9.89
N SER A 33 -3.06 -1.76 -10.63
CA SER A 33 -3.80 -2.99 -10.94
C SER A 33 -4.15 -3.79 -9.68
N ARG A 34 -5.32 -4.44 -9.67
CA ARG A 34 -5.72 -5.36 -8.58
C ARG A 34 -4.70 -6.48 -8.34
N GLY A 35 -4.04 -6.94 -9.40
CA GLY A 35 -3.00 -7.97 -9.32
C GLY A 35 -1.77 -7.47 -8.55
N THR A 36 -1.34 -6.24 -8.83
CA THR A 36 -0.24 -5.58 -8.10
C THR A 36 -0.59 -5.40 -6.63
N ILE A 37 -1.78 -4.88 -6.31
CA ILE A 37 -2.22 -4.69 -4.92
C ILE A 37 -2.27 -6.03 -4.17
N THR A 38 -2.78 -7.08 -4.83
CA THR A 38 -2.81 -8.44 -4.25
C THR A 38 -1.41 -8.97 -3.95
N ARG A 39 -0.42 -8.71 -4.81
CA ARG A 39 0.98 -9.10 -4.57
C ARG A 39 1.60 -8.31 -3.44
N ILE A 40 1.37 -7.00 -3.37
CA ILE A 40 1.80 -6.14 -2.26
C ILE A 40 1.29 -6.67 -0.92
N LEU A 41 0.04 -7.14 -0.87
CA LEU A 41 -0.60 -7.65 0.34
C LEU A 41 -0.11 -9.04 0.77
N ASN A 42 0.14 -9.93 -0.18
CA ASN A 42 0.37 -11.36 0.11
C ASN A 42 1.82 -11.80 -0.07
N THR A 43 2.69 -10.98 -0.65
CA THR A 43 4.09 -11.33 -0.94
C THR A 43 5.03 -10.43 -0.13
N PRO A 44 5.61 -10.95 0.96
CA PRO A 44 6.68 -10.26 1.68
C PRO A 44 7.83 -9.93 0.73
N GLY A 45 8.36 -8.69 0.81
CA GLY A 45 9.47 -8.27 -0.04
C GLY A 45 9.13 -8.10 -1.52
N TYR A 46 7.84 -7.95 -1.85
CA TYR A 46 7.42 -7.71 -3.22
C TYR A 46 8.16 -6.51 -3.83
N ASN A 47 8.83 -6.76 -4.96
CA ASN A 47 9.49 -5.72 -5.72
C ASN A 47 8.45 -4.89 -6.49
N THR A 48 8.38 -3.61 -6.17
CA THR A 48 7.50 -2.63 -6.81
C THR A 48 8.31 -1.48 -7.39
N ASN A 49 7.72 -0.70 -8.29
CA ASN A 49 8.37 0.45 -8.92
C ASN A 49 7.93 1.78 -8.28
N THR A 50 8.65 2.85 -8.62
CA THR A 50 8.37 4.21 -8.12
C THR A 50 7.01 4.72 -8.54
N ASP A 51 6.51 4.33 -9.72
CA ASP A 51 5.19 4.76 -10.19
C ASP A 51 4.06 4.20 -9.33
N THR A 52 4.16 2.93 -8.91
CA THR A 52 3.20 2.32 -7.99
C THR A 52 3.26 3.00 -6.62
N ILE A 53 4.47 3.34 -6.15
CA ILE A 53 4.65 4.07 -4.89
C ILE A 53 4.01 5.46 -4.98
N ASP A 54 4.24 6.22 -6.06
CA ASP A 54 3.64 7.53 -6.29
C ASP A 54 2.10 7.46 -6.31
N SER A 55 1.53 6.53 -7.10
CA SER A 55 0.09 6.30 -7.16
C SER A 55 -0.53 6.00 -5.79
N LEU A 56 0.12 5.14 -5.00
CA LEU A 56 -0.36 4.79 -3.67
C LEU A 56 -0.20 5.94 -2.68
N CYS A 57 0.92 6.67 -2.72
CA CYS A 57 1.14 7.85 -1.87
C CYS A 57 0.09 8.93 -2.15
N ARG A 58 -0.24 9.19 -3.43
CA ARG A 58 -1.33 10.10 -3.81
C ARG A 58 -2.69 9.63 -3.30
N TYR A 59 -2.98 8.33 -3.42
CA TYR A 59 -4.26 7.76 -2.95
C TYR A 59 -4.44 7.82 -1.43
N PHE A 60 -3.37 7.51 -0.68
CA PHE A 60 -3.37 7.54 0.78
C PHE A 60 -3.09 8.93 1.35
N GLU A 61 -2.72 9.90 0.51
CA GLU A 61 -2.28 11.24 0.91
C GLU A 61 -1.13 11.17 1.94
N CYS A 62 -0.15 10.31 1.68
CA CYS A 62 0.99 10.06 2.57
C CYS A 62 2.33 10.28 1.87
N GLN A 63 3.41 10.28 2.66
CA GLN A 63 4.77 10.31 2.14
C GLN A 63 5.29 8.88 1.89
N PRO A 64 6.29 8.70 1.01
CA PRO A 64 6.89 7.37 0.78
C PRO A 64 7.41 6.70 2.05
N GLY A 65 7.88 7.47 3.05
CA GLY A 65 8.31 6.94 4.34
C GLY A 65 7.18 6.39 5.22
N ASP A 66 5.93 6.81 4.98
CA ASP A 66 4.75 6.24 5.65
C ASP A 66 4.33 4.91 4.99
N LEU A 67 4.59 4.77 3.69
CA LEU A 67 4.24 3.59 2.89
C LEU A 67 5.34 2.51 2.93
N LEU A 68 6.61 2.89 3.01
CA LEU A 68 7.75 1.98 2.93
C LEU A 68 8.52 1.97 4.25
N GLN A 69 8.74 0.78 4.78
CA GLN A 69 9.51 0.57 5.99
C GLN A 69 10.63 -0.43 5.74
N PHE A 70 11.86 -0.08 6.12
CA PHE A 70 12.93 -1.06 6.21
C PHE A 70 12.72 -1.93 7.47
N VAL A 71 12.68 -3.25 7.28
CA VAL A 71 12.59 -4.25 8.34
C VAL A 71 13.89 -5.04 8.34
N ASP A 72 14.57 -5.07 9.47
CA ASP A 72 15.74 -5.93 9.65
C ASP A 72 15.26 -7.37 9.93
N GLU A 73 15.81 -8.35 9.23
CA GLU A 73 15.45 -9.77 9.42
C GLU A 73 16.32 -10.44 10.49
N GLU A 74 17.37 -9.78 10.99
CA GLU A 74 18.31 -10.32 11.98
C GLU A 74 18.01 -9.90 13.44
N LYS A 75 16.74 -9.70 13.80
CA LYS A 75 16.33 -9.51 15.20
C LYS A 75 15.47 -10.64 15.74
#